data_AF-A0A836QSZ6-F1
#
_entry.id   AF-A0A836QSZ6-F1
#
_cell.length_a   1.000
_cell.length_b   1.000
_cell.length_c   1.000
_cell.angle_alpha   90.00
_cell.angle_beta   90.00
_cell.angle_gamma   90.00
#
_symmetry.space_group_name_H-M   'P 1'
#
loop_
_entity.id
_entity.type
_entity.pdbx_description
1 polymer ?
#
loop_
_entity_poly.entity_id
_entity_poly.type
_entity_poly.pdbx_seq_one_letter_code
_entity_poly.pdbx_strand_id
1 'polypeptide(L)'
;KNKKVFNEHIVLPPIIFSETDLEIIQYHITEPNYITNKKLTSEIIHLKYFDTDIPNINNKIILIENADPGYDWIFTKNPSGLITKYGGVASHMSIRCSEIGLPAAIGCGEILFEKLLLSSKILLDCQNEQIVILEHSIIDEDVEAKKKLKSLGYIK
;
A
#
# COMPACT_ATOMS: atom_id res chain seq x y z
N LYS A 1 -38.20 7.20 2.36
CA LYS A 1 -37.06 6.63 1.60
C LYS A 1 -35.87 6.42 2.56
N ASN A 2 -36.04 5.56 3.57
CA ASN A 2 -35.05 5.33 4.63
C ASN A 2 -34.71 3.84 4.64
N LYS A 3 -33.55 3.45 4.08
CA LYS A 3 -32.95 2.11 4.22
C LYS A 3 -31.57 2.08 3.53
N LYS A 4 -30.60 2.79 4.10
CA LYS A 4 -29.17 2.64 3.74
C LYS A 4 -28.20 2.85 4.92
N VAL A 5 -28.70 3.00 6.15
CA VAL A 5 -27.87 3.32 7.33
C VAL A 5 -27.38 2.06 8.07
N PHE A 6 -27.94 0.88 7.78
CA PHE A 6 -27.58 -0.35 8.51
C PHE A 6 -26.21 -0.95 8.13
N ASN A 7 -25.65 -0.59 6.98
CA ASN A 7 -24.39 -1.16 6.48
C ASN A 7 -23.13 -0.50 7.04
N GLU A 8 -23.23 0.63 7.74
CA GLU A 8 -22.06 1.37 8.22
C GLU A 8 -21.42 0.75 9.49
N HIS A 9 -22.09 -0.20 10.12
CA HIS A 9 -21.65 -0.85 11.36
C HIS A 9 -21.34 -2.34 11.21
N ILE A 10 -21.42 -2.88 9.98
CA ILE A 10 -21.18 -4.30 9.70
C ILE A 10 -19.88 -4.40 8.89
N VAL A 11 -18.86 -5.04 9.47
CA VAL A 11 -17.64 -5.41 8.76
C VAL A 11 -17.88 -6.78 8.13
N LEU A 12 -17.59 -6.92 6.84
CA LEU A 12 -17.72 -8.18 6.10
C LEU A 12 -16.33 -8.66 5.67
N PRO A 13 -16.10 -9.98 5.61
CA PRO A 13 -14.87 -10.52 5.04
C PRO A 13 -14.81 -10.24 3.53
N PRO A 14 -13.60 -10.15 2.96
CA PRO A 14 -13.43 -9.90 1.53
C PRO A 14 -13.96 -11.04 0.64
N ILE A 15 -14.10 -12.24 1.18
CA ILE A 15 -14.64 -13.41 0.50
C ILE A 15 -15.60 -14.13 1.45
N ILE A 16 -16.77 -14.51 0.95
CA ILE A 16 -17.80 -15.25 1.71
C ILE A 16 -17.96 -16.61 1.06
N PHE A 17 -17.61 -17.67 1.78
CA PHE A 17 -17.81 -19.06 1.38
C PHE A 17 -18.97 -19.71 2.13
N SER A 18 -19.31 -19.22 3.31
CA SER A 18 -20.28 -19.82 4.22
C SER A 18 -20.92 -18.79 5.17
N GLU A 19 -22.00 -19.18 5.85
CA GLU A 19 -22.66 -18.35 6.86
C GLU A 19 -21.74 -18.02 8.05
N THR A 20 -20.80 -18.91 8.39
CA THR A 20 -19.83 -18.69 9.47
C THR A 20 -18.87 -17.52 9.19
N ASP A 21 -18.67 -17.16 7.92
CA ASP A 21 -17.83 -16.01 7.54
C ASP A 21 -18.47 -14.66 7.92
N LEU A 22 -19.79 -14.64 8.19
CA LEU A 22 -20.50 -13.48 8.73
C LEU A 22 -20.32 -13.32 10.24
N GLU A 23 -19.97 -14.41 10.94
CA GLU A 23 -19.73 -14.43 12.38
C GLU A 23 -18.25 -14.23 12.72
N ILE A 24 -17.35 -14.79 11.92
CA ILE A 24 -15.90 -14.72 12.10
C ILE A 24 -15.25 -14.12 10.85
N ILE A 25 -14.76 -12.89 10.97
CA ILE A 25 -14.11 -12.18 9.86
C ILE A 25 -12.64 -12.60 9.78
N GLN A 26 -12.30 -13.38 8.76
CA GLN A 26 -10.92 -13.77 8.48
C GLN A 26 -10.31 -12.86 7.41
N TYR A 27 -9.25 -12.14 7.79
CA TYR A 27 -8.41 -11.42 6.84
C TYR A 27 -7.30 -12.34 6.34
N HIS A 28 -7.22 -12.51 5.02
CA HIS A 28 -6.15 -13.27 4.40
C HIS A 28 -4.90 -12.38 4.32
N ILE A 29 -3.76 -12.89 4.78
CA ILE A 29 -2.47 -12.23 4.59
C ILE A 29 -2.10 -12.40 3.12
N THR A 30 -2.00 -11.29 2.41
CA THR A 30 -1.59 -11.27 0.99
C THR A 30 -0.13 -10.89 0.90
N GLU A 31 0.61 -11.59 0.04
CA GLU A 31 1.97 -11.21 -0.32
C GLU A 31 1.92 -10.41 -1.63
N PRO A 32 2.58 -9.24 -1.71
CA PRO A 32 2.62 -8.46 -2.93
C PRO A 32 3.37 -9.20 -4.04
N ASN A 33 2.97 -8.97 -5.28
CA ASN A 33 3.78 -9.37 -6.44
C ASN A 33 4.88 -8.33 -6.66
N TYR A 34 6.11 -8.70 -6.36
CA TYR A 34 7.27 -7.82 -6.58
C TYR A 34 7.69 -7.83 -8.05
N ILE A 35 7.82 -6.64 -8.62
CA ILE A 35 8.21 -6.44 -10.01
C ILE A 35 9.65 -5.94 -10.03
N THR A 36 10.49 -6.56 -10.87
CA THR A 36 11.95 -6.35 -11.00
C THR A 36 12.79 -6.90 -9.84
N ASN A 37 14.12 -6.86 -9.98
CA ASN A 37 15.09 -7.24 -8.95
C ASN A 37 15.81 -6.03 -8.33
N LYS A 38 15.18 -4.85 -8.41
CA LYS A 38 15.77 -3.59 -7.96
C LYS A 38 15.39 -3.29 -6.51
N LYS A 39 16.19 -2.42 -5.90
CA LYS A 39 16.00 -1.92 -4.53
C LYS A 39 16.11 -0.40 -4.53
N LEU A 40 15.23 0.27 -3.81
CA LEU A 40 15.30 1.71 -3.63
C LEU A 40 14.72 2.16 -2.28
N THR A 41 15.18 3.32 -1.85
CA THR A 41 14.60 4.06 -0.71
C THR A 41 14.10 5.38 -1.23
N SER A 42 12.83 5.69 -1.03
CA SER A 42 12.27 7.00 -1.41
C SER A 42 11.07 7.37 -0.54
N GLU A 43 10.70 8.64 -0.63
CA GLU A 43 9.44 9.13 -0.08
C GLU A 43 8.26 8.42 -0.74
N ILE A 44 7.22 8.16 0.03
CA ILE A 44 5.98 7.56 -0.46
C ILE A 44 4.87 8.59 -0.49
N ILE A 45 4.09 8.60 -1.58
CA ILE A 45 2.90 9.44 -1.72
C ILE A 45 1.71 8.56 -2.08
N HIS A 46 0.63 8.72 -1.32
CA HIS A 46 -0.66 8.17 -1.67
C HIS A 46 -1.38 9.10 -2.67
N LEU A 47 -1.81 8.55 -3.80
CA LEU A 47 -2.63 9.26 -4.79
C LEU A 47 -4.05 8.70 -4.79
N LYS A 48 -5.05 9.54 -4.55
CA LYS A 48 -6.45 9.18 -4.76
C LYS A 48 -6.90 9.64 -6.15
N TYR A 49 -7.71 8.82 -6.82
CA TYR A 49 -8.14 9.08 -8.20
C TYR A 49 -8.83 10.45 -8.39
N PHE A 50 -9.51 10.95 -7.35
CA PHE A 50 -10.31 12.18 -7.37
C PHE A 50 -9.60 13.40 -6.76
N ASP A 51 -8.29 13.32 -6.50
CA ASP A 51 -7.55 14.48 -6.00
C ASP A 51 -7.50 15.57 -7.09
N THR A 52 -8.01 16.76 -6.77
CA THR A 52 -8.03 17.92 -7.67
C THR A 52 -6.64 18.48 -7.94
N ASP A 53 -5.72 18.34 -6.99
CA ASP A 53 -4.34 18.77 -7.08
C ASP A 53 -3.41 17.55 -7.03
N ILE A 54 -2.77 17.24 -8.16
CA ILE A 54 -1.81 16.14 -8.24
C ILE A 54 -0.48 16.62 -7.62
N PRO A 55 0.00 16.01 -6.51
CA PRO A 55 1.27 16.39 -5.91
C PRO A 55 2.45 16.08 -6.83
N ASN A 56 3.63 16.63 -6.52
CA ASN A 56 4.85 16.26 -7.25
C ASN A 56 5.24 14.81 -6.94
N ILE A 57 5.08 13.93 -7.92
CA ILE A 57 5.35 12.49 -7.84
C ILE A 57 6.71 12.08 -8.43
N ASN A 58 7.48 13.03 -8.95
CA ASN A 58 8.79 12.76 -9.53
C ASN A 58 9.74 12.17 -8.48
N ASN A 59 10.40 11.07 -8.82
CA ASN A 59 11.34 10.31 -7.97
C ASN A 59 10.75 9.80 -6.64
N LYS A 60 9.43 9.67 -6.52
CA LYS A 60 8.76 9.14 -5.31
C LYS A 60 8.17 7.76 -5.54
N ILE A 61 7.92 7.01 -4.48
CA ILE A 61 7.16 5.75 -4.55
C ILE A 61 5.69 6.12 -4.48
N ILE A 62 4.93 5.65 -5.46
CA ILE A 62 3.52 5.98 -5.58
C ILE A 62 2.69 4.85 -5.01
N LEU A 63 1.78 5.20 -4.11
CA LEU A 63 0.85 4.29 -3.47
C LEU A 63 -0.55 4.56 -4.03
N ILE A 64 -1.20 3.55 -4.59
CA ILE A 64 -2.56 3.64 -5.14
C ILE A 64 -3.37 2.40 -4.77
N GLU A 65 -4.69 2.51 -4.72
CA GLU A 65 -5.53 1.36 -4.40
C GLU A 65 -5.61 0.36 -5.57
N ASN A 66 -5.93 0.85 -6.76
CA ASN A 66 -6.28 0.00 -7.90
C ASN A 66 -5.28 0.10 -9.05
N ALA A 67 -5.03 -1.02 -9.71
CA ALA A 67 -4.14 -1.14 -10.86
C ALA A 67 -4.83 -0.84 -12.20
N ASP A 68 -5.63 0.22 -12.26
CA ASP A 68 -6.43 0.57 -13.45
C ASP A 68 -5.64 1.38 -14.49
N PRO A 69 -5.92 1.24 -15.81
CA PRO A 69 -5.27 2.03 -16.86
C PRO A 69 -5.43 3.55 -16.72
N GLY A 70 -6.42 4.02 -15.95
CA GLY A 70 -6.60 5.43 -15.63
C GLY A 70 -5.39 6.07 -14.91
N TYR A 71 -4.49 5.26 -14.35
CA TYR A 71 -3.27 5.70 -13.70
C TYR A 71 -2.02 5.74 -14.60
N ASP A 72 -2.13 5.41 -15.89
CA ASP A 72 -1.00 5.34 -16.82
C ASP A 72 -0.17 6.62 -16.91
N TRP A 73 -0.81 7.78 -16.68
CA TRP A 73 -0.13 9.07 -16.67
C TRP A 73 0.97 9.15 -15.60
N ILE A 74 0.91 8.35 -14.52
CA ILE A 74 1.94 8.31 -13.47
C ILE A 74 3.30 8.00 -14.08
N PHE A 75 3.37 7.06 -15.02
CA PHE A 75 4.64 6.65 -15.66
C PHE A 75 5.30 7.79 -16.45
N THR A 76 4.53 8.80 -16.88
CA THR A 76 5.06 9.98 -17.58
C THR A 76 5.74 10.99 -16.65
N LYS A 77 5.62 10.82 -15.33
CA LYS A 77 6.12 11.74 -14.31
C LYS A 77 7.35 11.22 -13.56
N ASN A 78 8.00 10.19 -14.09
CA ASN A 78 9.22 9.59 -13.53
C ASN A 78 9.08 9.17 -12.05
N PRO A 79 8.12 8.28 -11.71
CA PRO A 79 8.06 7.71 -10.38
C PRO A 79 9.33 6.88 -10.11
N SER A 80 9.74 6.79 -8.85
CA SER A 80 10.84 5.90 -8.45
C SER A 80 10.37 4.46 -8.19
N GLY A 81 9.08 4.28 -7.86
CA GLY A 81 8.46 2.97 -7.69
C GLY A 81 6.94 3.06 -7.61
N LEU A 82 6.26 1.90 -7.66
CA LEU A 82 4.80 1.81 -7.57
C LEU A 82 4.38 0.73 -6.57
N ILE A 83 3.42 1.03 -5.71
CA ILE A 83 2.79 0.06 -4.81
C ILE A 83 1.28 0.14 -4.98
N THR A 84 0.64 -1.01 -5.15
CA THR A 84 -0.83 -1.06 -5.27
C THR A 84 -1.45 -1.93 -4.18
N LYS A 85 -2.61 -1.51 -3.66
CA LYS A 85 -3.40 -2.32 -2.72
C LYS A 85 -3.87 -3.62 -3.39
N TYR A 86 -4.44 -3.48 -4.58
CA TYR A 86 -5.00 -4.57 -5.36
C TYR A 86 -4.30 -4.68 -6.72
N GLY A 87 -4.29 -5.90 -7.26
CA GLY A 87 -3.66 -6.21 -8.54
C GLY A 87 -3.02 -7.59 -8.51
N GLY A 88 -2.84 -8.18 -9.69
CA GLY A 88 -2.19 -9.48 -9.86
C GLY A 88 -0.92 -9.39 -10.69
N VAL A 89 -0.15 -10.47 -10.73
CA VAL A 89 1.09 -10.60 -11.53
C VAL A 89 0.89 -10.26 -13.01
N ALA A 90 -0.26 -10.59 -13.59
CA ALA A 90 -0.60 -10.31 -14.99
C ALA A 90 -1.43 -9.03 -15.20
N SER A 91 -1.47 -8.14 -14.20
CA SER A 91 -2.19 -6.86 -14.32
C SER A 91 -1.50 -5.90 -15.27
N HIS A 92 -2.26 -4.90 -15.77
CA HIS A 92 -1.71 -3.84 -16.60
C HIS A 92 -0.53 -3.15 -15.91
N MET A 93 -0.66 -2.76 -14.64
CA MET A 93 0.42 -2.11 -13.89
C MET A 93 1.65 -2.99 -13.74
N SER A 94 1.48 -4.30 -13.49
CA SER A 94 2.61 -5.24 -13.39
C SER A 94 3.41 -5.29 -14.69
N ILE A 95 2.71 -5.41 -15.83
CA ILE A 95 3.34 -5.46 -17.15
C ILE A 95 4.04 -4.14 -17.45
N ARG A 96 3.37 -3.00 -17.25
CA ARG A 96 3.95 -1.67 -17.50
C ARG A 96 5.18 -1.41 -16.62
N CYS A 97 5.13 -1.77 -15.34
CA CYS A 97 6.29 -1.66 -14.45
C CYS A 97 7.45 -2.54 -14.92
N SER A 98 7.18 -3.75 -15.40
CA SER A 98 8.20 -4.65 -15.95
C SER A 98 8.82 -4.09 -17.24
N GLU A 99 8.02 -3.53 -18.15
CA GLU A 99 8.48 -2.98 -19.43
C GLU A 99 9.46 -1.82 -19.25
N ILE A 100 9.19 -0.92 -18.30
CA ILE A 100 10.04 0.25 -18.02
C ILE A 100 11.10 -0.04 -16.93
N GLY A 101 11.07 -1.23 -16.34
CA GLY A 101 11.95 -1.62 -15.24
C GLY A 101 11.73 -0.80 -13.97
N LEU A 102 10.49 -0.39 -13.69
CA LEU A 102 10.10 0.31 -12.46
C LEU A 102 9.95 -0.71 -11.31
N PRO A 103 10.65 -0.52 -10.19
CA PRO A 103 10.46 -1.36 -9.01
C PRO A 103 9.04 -1.20 -8.47
N ALA A 104 8.32 -2.31 -8.29
CA ALA A 104 6.94 -2.25 -7.82
C ALA A 104 6.55 -3.41 -6.90
N ALA A 105 5.52 -3.18 -6.09
CA ALA A 105 4.85 -4.21 -5.29
C ALA A 105 3.34 -4.14 -5.56
N ILE A 106 2.82 -5.10 -6.32
CA ILE A 106 1.46 -5.07 -6.83
C ILE A 106 0.57 -6.02 -6.04
N GLY A 107 -0.53 -5.52 -5.49
CA GLY A 107 -1.47 -6.33 -4.71
C GLY A 107 -0.98 -6.61 -3.28
N CYS A 108 -0.54 -5.57 -2.56
CA CYS A 108 -0.05 -5.72 -1.19
C CYS A 108 -1.14 -6.01 -0.14
N GLY A 109 -2.41 -5.80 -0.54
CA GLY A 109 -3.59 -6.01 0.28
C GLY A 109 -3.77 -5.01 1.40
N GLU A 110 -4.88 -5.17 2.13
CA GLU A 110 -5.38 -4.21 3.11
C GLU A 110 -4.35 -3.87 4.20
N ILE A 111 -3.84 -4.90 4.87
CA ILE A 111 -3.03 -4.74 6.09
C ILE A 111 -1.73 -3.98 5.80
N LEU A 112 -1.04 -4.32 4.72
CA LEU A 112 0.21 -3.66 4.36
C LEU A 112 -0.05 -2.27 3.79
N PHE A 113 -1.09 -2.11 2.96
CA PHE A 113 -1.47 -0.82 2.40
C PHE A 113 -1.77 0.22 3.49
N GLU A 114 -2.60 -0.13 4.48
CA GLU A 114 -2.94 0.77 5.60
C GLU A 114 -1.71 1.19 6.40
N LYS A 115 -0.75 0.29 6.62
CA LYS A 115 0.54 0.63 7.26
C LYS A 115 1.36 1.62 6.43
N LEU A 116 1.34 1.46 5.10
CA LEU A 116 2.07 2.33 4.18
C LEU A 116 1.44 3.73 4.06
N LEU A 117 0.12 3.86 4.24
CA LEU A 117 -0.54 5.17 4.31
C LEU A 117 0.03 6.06 5.42
N LEU A 118 0.47 5.45 6.52
CA LEU A 118 1.06 6.14 7.68
C LEU A 118 2.57 6.38 7.53
N SER A 119 3.16 6.02 6.40
CA SER A 119 4.60 6.17 6.14
C SER A 119 4.90 7.42 5.31
N SER A 120 6.04 8.05 5.57
CA SER A 120 6.57 9.15 4.74
C SER A 120 7.70 8.66 3.84
N LYS A 121 8.41 7.59 4.25
CA LYS A 121 9.56 7.05 3.53
C LYS A 121 9.71 5.56 3.78
N ILE A 122 10.00 4.83 2.71
CA ILE A 122 10.14 3.38 2.75
C ILE A 122 11.34 2.91 1.94
N LEU A 123 11.79 1.71 2.27
CA LEU A 123 12.63 0.88 1.42
C LEU A 123 11.72 -0.13 0.70
N LEU A 124 11.79 -0.13 -0.63
CA LEU A 124 11.21 -1.16 -1.49
C LEU A 124 12.36 -2.01 -2.06
N ASP A 125 12.39 -3.29 -1.71
CA ASP A 125 13.42 -4.23 -2.12
C ASP A 125 12.75 -5.42 -2.80
N CYS A 126 12.59 -5.31 -4.13
CA CYS A 126 11.88 -6.30 -4.92
C CYS A 126 12.67 -7.61 -5.06
N GLN A 127 13.99 -7.57 -4.92
CA GLN A 127 14.82 -8.77 -4.97
C GLN A 127 14.60 -9.66 -3.74
N ASN A 128 14.45 -9.06 -2.56
CA ASN A 128 14.23 -9.78 -1.31
C ASN A 128 12.76 -9.79 -0.88
N GLU A 129 11.85 -9.41 -1.78
CA GLU A 129 10.40 -9.42 -1.56
C GLU A 129 9.99 -8.74 -0.24
N GLN A 130 10.56 -7.55 0.02
CA GLN A 130 10.35 -6.86 1.29
C GLN A 130 10.08 -5.36 1.12
N ILE A 131 9.24 -4.84 2.01
CA ILE A 131 8.98 -3.40 2.18
C ILE A 131 9.26 -3.04 3.62
N VAL A 132 10.15 -2.09 3.86
CA VAL A 132 10.53 -1.64 5.22
C VAL A 132 10.16 -0.18 5.37
N ILE A 133 9.33 0.13 6.37
CA ILE A 133 9.01 1.51 6.73
C ILE A 133 10.19 2.12 7.46
N LEU A 134 10.71 3.24 6.95
CA LEU A 134 11.85 3.94 7.53
C LEU A 134 11.39 5.14 8.36
N GLU A 135 10.38 5.87 7.88
CA GLU A 135 9.84 7.07 8.51
C GLU A 135 8.30 7.08 8.41
N HIS A 136 7.64 7.62 9.43
CA HIS A 136 6.17 7.78 9.49
C HIS A 136 5.77 9.22 9.20
N SER A 137 4.69 9.40 8.44
CA SER A 137 4.15 10.71 8.03
C SER A 137 3.23 11.32 9.09
N ILE A 138 2.56 10.49 9.87
CA ILE A 138 1.74 10.87 11.02
C ILE A 138 2.46 10.36 12.27
N ILE A 139 2.59 11.22 13.29
CA ILE A 139 3.11 10.82 14.60
C ILE A 139 2.07 9.87 15.20
N ASP A 140 2.25 8.57 14.96
CA ASP A 140 1.52 7.54 15.67
C ASP A 140 2.07 7.56 17.11
N GLU A 141 1.26 8.10 18.04
CA GLU A 141 1.63 8.23 19.46
C GLU A 141 2.09 6.89 20.04
N ASP A 142 1.59 5.75 19.54
CA ASP A 142 1.99 4.42 19.99
C ASP A 142 3.34 3.99 19.41
N VAL A 143 3.67 4.38 18.18
CA VAL A 143 4.99 4.14 17.57
C VAL A 143 6.05 5.03 18.20
N GLU A 144 5.72 6.28 18.51
CA GLU A 144 6.60 7.18 19.24
C GLU A 144 6.76 6.75 20.70
N ALA A 145 5.69 6.31 21.37
CA ALA A 145 5.76 5.72 22.69
C ALA A 145 6.64 4.47 22.68
N LYS A 146 6.50 3.57 21.69
CA LYS A 146 7.40 2.41 21.55
C LYS A 146 8.84 2.80 21.27
N LYS A 147 9.10 3.78 20.39
CA LYS A 147 10.46 4.30 20.15
C LYS A 147 11.06 4.92 21.41
N LYS A 148 10.30 5.73 22.15
CA LYS A 148 10.70 6.34 23.43
C LYS A 148 10.96 5.27 24.49
N LEU A 149 10.04 4.35 24.70
CA LEU A 149 10.18 3.24 25.65
C LEU A 149 11.37 2.34 25.30
N LYS A 150 11.63 2.09 24.00
CA LYS A 150 12.82 1.37 23.54
C LYS A 150 14.11 2.15 23.79
N SER A 151 14.12 3.47 23.51
CA SER A 151 15.27 4.34 23.79
C SER A 151 15.56 4.50 25.29
N LEU A 152 14.52 4.40 26.13
CA LEU A 152 14.60 4.43 27.59
C LEU A 152 14.88 3.06 28.20
N GLY A 153 14.96 1.99 27.39
CA GLY A 153 15.30 0.63 27.84
C GLY A 153 14.17 -0.17 28.49
N TYR A 154 12.92 0.30 28.43
CA TYR A 154 11.75 -0.41 28.99
C TYR A 154 11.29 -1.60 28.14
N ILE A 155 11.64 -1.62 26.85
CA ILE A 155 11.32 -2.70 25.92
C ILE A 155 12.53 -2.97 25.03
N LYS A 156 12.82 -4.25 24.76
CA LYS A 156 13.94 -4.67 23.88
C LYS A 156 13.55 -4.67 22.41
#